data_AF-A0A0A0CW64-F1
#
_entry.id   AF-A0A0A0CW64-F1
#
_cell.length_a   1.000
_cell.length_b   1.000
_cell.length_c   1.000
_cell.angle_alpha   90.00
_cell.angle_beta   90.00
_cell.angle_gamma   90.00
#
_symmetry.space_group_name_H-M   'P 1'
#
loop_
_entity.id
_entity.type
_entity.pdbx_description
1 polymer ?
#
loop_
_entity_poly.entity_id
_entity_poly.type
_entity_poly.pdbx_seq_one_letter_code
_entity_poly.pdbx_strand_id
1 'polypeptide(L)'
;EKALSTARKAVKLAPEEAALHRHLGNLLAGQKRWDEAILVQRRAVELEPSHAGARRQLEAAEAEARKARIRRPAAPVPGHSGVAAE
;
A
#
# COMPACT_ATOMS: atom_id res chain seq x y z
N GLU A 1 -14.05 9.82 -3.80
CA GLU A 1 -13.11 9.36 -4.86
C GLU A 1 -12.27 10.47 -5.54
N LYS A 2 -12.70 11.75 -5.57
CA LYS A 2 -11.93 12.85 -6.20
C LYS A 2 -10.49 13.02 -5.69
N ALA A 3 -10.23 12.87 -4.40
CA ALA A 3 -8.91 13.11 -3.81
C ALA A 3 -7.82 12.18 -4.37
N LEU A 4 -8.10 10.89 -4.53
CA LEU A 4 -7.15 9.93 -5.12
C LEU A 4 -6.87 10.25 -6.58
N SER A 5 -7.90 10.61 -7.36
CA SER A 5 -7.70 10.94 -8.77
C SER A 5 -6.85 12.21 -8.93
N THR A 6 -7.07 13.22 -8.09
CA THR A 6 -6.27 14.45 -8.10
C THR A 6 -4.83 14.16 -7.68
N ALA A 7 -4.62 13.41 -6.59
CA ALA A 7 -3.29 13.03 -6.13
C ALA A 7 -2.51 12.21 -7.18
N ARG A 8 -3.17 11.26 -7.86
CA ARG A 8 -2.56 10.49 -8.97
C ARG A 8 -2.17 11.38 -10.15
N LYS A 9 -2.99 12.36 -10.51
CA LYS A 9 -2.64 13.34 -11.55
C LYS A 9 -1.47 14.22 -11.11
N ALA A 10 -1.45 14.66 -9.86
CA ALA A 10 -0.34 15.44 -9.32
C ALA A 10 0.98 14.65 -9.39
N VAL A 11 0.98 13.38 -8.96
CA VAL A 11 2.16 12.50 -9.09
C VAL A 11 2.57 12.28 -10.55
N LYS A 12 1.63 12.27 -11.51
CA LYS A 12 1.97 12.22 -12.94
C LYS A 12 2.60 13.52 -13.46
N LEU A 13 2.19 14.67 -12.93
CA LEU A 13 2.73 15.98 -13.31
C LEU A 13 4.10 16.22 -12.68
N ALA A 14 4.31 15.74 -11.45
CA ALA A 14 5.58 15.83 -10.74
C ALA A 14 5.92 14.49 -10.07
N PRO A 15 6.48 13.53 -10.82
CA PRO A 15 6.77 12.18 -10.31
C PRO A 15 7.96 12.14 -9.35
N GLU A 16 8.77 13.19 -9.29
CA GLU A 16 9.93 13.31 -8.41
C GLU A 16 9.60 13.99 -7.07
N GLU A 17 8.35 14.41 -6.88
CA GLU A 17 7.94 15.14 -5.68
C GLU A 17 7.48 14.17 -4.58
N ALA A 18 8.33 13.96 -3.58
CA ALA A 18 8.08 13.05 -2.46
C ALA A 18 6.82 13.41 -1.67
N ALA A 19 6.46 14.70 -1.55
CA ALA A 19 5.27 15.11 -0.81
C ALA A 19 3.97 14.64 -1.49
N LEU A 20 3.94 14.54 -2.82
CA LEU A 20 2.79 14.05 -3.58
C LEU A 20 2.61 12.54 -3.41
N HIS A 21 3.71 11.79 -3.47
CA HIS A 21 3.69 10.35 -3.16
C HIS A 21 3.19 10.11 -1.74
N ARG A 22 3.67 10.87 -0.75
CA ARG A 22 3.20 10.76 0.64
C ARG A 22 1.70 11.02 0.78
N HIS A 23 1.18 12.04 0.11
CA HIS A 23 -0.25 12.35 0.11
C HIS A 23 -1.08 11.23 -0.52
N LEU A 24 -0.62 10.70 -1.66
CA LEU A 24 -1.28 9.62 -2.35
C LEU A 24 -1.31 8.34 -1.49
N GLY A 25 -0.21 7.97 -0.85
CA GLY A 25 -0.18 6.80 0.02
C GLY A 25 -1.03 6.95 1.28
N ASN A 26 -1.09 8.14 1.89
CA ASN A 26 -2.03 8.41 3.00
C ASN A 26 -3.50 8.23 2.57
N LEU A 27 -3.86 8.72 1.38
CA LEU A 27 -5.21 8.54 0.84
C LEU A 27 -5.54 7.07 0.56
N LEU A 28 -4.55 6.30 0.08
CA LEU A 28 -4.69 4.84 -0.16
C LEU A 28 -4.82 4.07 1.15
N ALA A 29 -4.03 4.43 2.17
CA ALA A 29 -4.10 3.88 3.52
C ALA A 29 -5.49 4.13 4.14
N GLY A 30 -6.05 5.34 4.00
CA GLY A 30 -7.42 5.64 4.44
C GLY A 30 -8.49 4.78 3.75
N GLN A 31 -8.22 4.32 2.52
CA GLN A 31 -9.09 3.41 1.76
C GLN A 31 -8.80 1.92 2.06
N LYS A 32 -7.96 1.60 3.05
CA LYS A 32 -7.49 0.25 3.37
C LYS A 32 -6.79 -0.46 2.21
N ARG A 33 -6.32 0.28 1.21
CA ARG A 33 -5.55 -0.22 0.06
C ARG A 33 -4.07 -0.23 0.43
N TRP A 34 -3.73 -1.06 1.39
CA TRP A 34 -2.42 -1.05 2.02
C TRP A 34 -1.29 -1.43 1.06
N ASP A 35 -1.51 -2.41 0.17
CA ASP A 35 -0.51 -2.82 -0.82
C ASP A 35 -0.08 -1.67 -1.75
N GLU A 36 -1.04 -0.89 -2.25
CA GLU A 36 -0.75 0.28 -3.08
C GLU A 36 -0.15 1.43 -2.28
N ALA A 37 -0.60 1.64 -1.03
CA ALA A 37 -0.03 2.65 -0.15
C ALA A 37 1.46 2.39 0.07
N ILE A 38 1.86 1.14 0.33
CA ILE A 38 3.25 0.72 0.53
C ILE A 38 4.11 1.05 -0.70
N LEU A 39 3.65 0.72 -1.91
CA LEU A 39 4.38 0.99 -3.15
C LEU A 39 4.66 2.49 -3.33
N VAL A 40 3.64 3.32 -3.11
CA VAL A 40 3.77 4.77 -3.26
C VAL A 40 4.65 5.36 -2.15
N GLN A 41 4.47 4.92 -0.91
CA GLN A 41 5.26 5.41 0.22
C GLN A 41 6.73 5.01 0.11
N ARG A 42 7.04 3.82 -0.43
CA ARG A 42 8.41 3.43 -0.78
C ARG A 42 9.04 4.42 -1.76
N ARG A 43 8.31 4.81 -2.81
CA ARG A 43 8.82 5.79 -3.77
C ARG A 43 9.08 7.15 -3.13
N ALA A 44 8.22 7.59 -2.20
CA ALA A 44 8.48 8.80 -1.42
C ALA A 44 9.78 8.70 -0.59
N VAL A 45 10.05 7.55 0.04
CA VAL A 45 11.29 7.31 0.81
C VAL A 45 12.50 7.25 -0.12
N GLU A 46 12.37 6.70 -1.32
CA GLU A 46 13.46 6.68 -2.30
C GLU A 46 13.80 8.07 -2.83
N LEU A 47 12.80 8.93 -3.02
CA LEU A 47 12.98 10.32 -3.44
C LEU A 47 13.52 11.20 -2.31
N GLU A 48 13.06 10.99 -1.08
CA GLU A 48 13.48 11.75 0.09
C GLU A 48 13.79 10.84 1.29
N PRO A 49 14.96 10.16 1.28
CA PRO A 49 15.33 9.20 2.32
C PRO A 49 15.57 9.87 3.68
N SER A 50 15.92 11.15 3.68
CA SER A 50 16.09 11.97 4.88
C SER A 50 14.76 12.29 5.58
N HIS A 51 13.62 12.06 4.93
CA HIS A 51 12.33 12.41 5.49
C HIS A 51 11.79 11.34 6.43
N ALA A 52 12.04 11.52 7.72
CA ALA A 52 11.56 10.63 8.78
C ALA A 52 10.03 10.42 8.77
N GLY A 53 9.27 11.40 8.27
CA GLY A 53 7.82 11.28 8.12
C GLY A 53 7.41 10.26 7.07
N ALA A 54 8.13 10.14 5.95
CA ALA A 54 7.81 9.18 4.89
C ALA A 54 8.05 7.74 5.38
N ARG A 55 9.18 7.53 6.08
CA ARG A 55 9.54 6.21 6.63
C ARG A 55 8.52 5.73 7.65
N ARG A 56 8.11 6.58 8.60
CA ARG A 56 7.08 6.23 9.58
C ARG A 56 5.74 5.87 8.94
N GLN A 57 5.35 6.57 7.88
CA GLN A 57 4.10 6.27 7.16
C GLN A 57 4.18 4.94 6.40
N LEU A 58 5.36 4.59 5.85
CA LEU A 58 5.60 3.30 5.21
C LEU A 58 5.48 2.16 6.22
N GLU A 59 6.17 2.28 7.36
CA GLU A 59 6.12 1.29 8.45
C GLU A 59 4.69 1.07 8.96
N ALA A 60 3.92 2.16 9.10
CA ALA A 60 2.51 2.08 9.50
C ALA A 60 1.65 1.35 8.45
N ALA A 61 1.85 1.66 7.16
CA ALA A 61 1.12 1.00 6.07
C ALA A 61 1.44 -0.50 5.98
N GLU A 62 2.71 -0.89 6.17
CA GLU A 62 3.14 -2.29 6.20
C GLU A 62 2.57 -3.04 7.42
N ALA A 63 2.56 -2.41 8.59
CA ALA A 63 1.96 -2.98 9.79
C ALA A 63 0.45 -3.21 9.62
N GLU A 64 -0.28 -2.27 9.04
CA GLU A 64 -1.71 -2.40 8.77
C GLU A 64 -1.99 -3.44 7.67
N ALA A 65 -1.19 -3.49 6.60
CA ALA A 65 -1.28 -4.54 5.58
C ALA A 65 -1.12 -5.93 6.19
N ARG A 66 -0.11 -6.11 7.06
CA ARG A 66 0.15 -7.37 7.76
C ARG A 66 -1.03 -7.75 8.65
N LYS A 67 -1.57 -6.81 9.43
CA LYS A 67 -2.76 -7.06 10.25
C LYS A 67 -3.98 -7.40 9.41
N ALA A 68 -4.21 -6.72 8.29
CA ALA A 68 -5.33 -7.00 7.39
C ALA A 68 -5.23 -8.40 6.77
N ARG A 69 -4.01 -8.82 6.42
CA ARG A 69 -3.73 -10.17 5.89
C ARG A 69 -3.84 -11.28 6.96
N ILE A 70 -3.59 -10.97 8.23
CA ILE A 70 -3.82 -11.90 9.34
C ILE A 70 -5.32 -11.96 9.71
N ARG A 71 -6.01 -10.81 9.71
CA ARG A 71 -7.44 -10.72 10.01
C ARG A 71 -8.35 -11.27 8.92
N ARG A 72 -7.89 -11.27 7.68
CA ARG A 72 -8.52 -12.02 6.60
C ARG A 72 -7.90 -13.42 6.67
N PRO A 73 -8.52 -14.40 7.38
CA PRO A 73 -8.00 -15.75 7.34
C PRO A 73 -7.84 -16.09 5.87
N ALA A 74 -6.67 -16.60 5.50
CA ALA A 74 -6.50 -17.21 4.19
C ALA A 74 -7.66 -18.20 4.08
N ALA A 75 -8.63 -17.89 3.20
CA ALA A 75 -9.63 -18.89 2.86
C ALA A 75 -8.83 -20.14 2.50
N PRO A 76 -9.16 -21.31 3.07
CA PRO A 76 -8.40 -22.51 2.82
C PRO A 76 -8.30 -22.62 1.31
N VAL A 77 -7.06 -22.66 0.80
CA VAL A 77 -6.84 -23.05 -0.59
C VAL A 77 -7.62 -24.36 -0.75
N PRO A 78 -8.61 -24.47 -1.65
CA PRO A 78 -9.21 -25.76 -1.92
C PRO A 78 -8.11 -26.58 -2.57
N GLY A 79 -7.38 -27.30 -1.72
CA GLY A 79 -6.44 -28.33 -2.11
C GLY A 79 -7.28 -29.35 -2.86
N HIS A 80 -7.22 -29.26 -4.18
CA HIS A 80 -7.66 -30.32 -5.06
C HIS A 80 -6.72 -31.49 -4.79
N SER A 81 -7.13 -32.37 -3.88
CA SER A 81 -6.63 -33.73 -3.83
C SER A 81 -7.85 -34.60 -3.56
N GLY A 82 -8.66 -34.71 -4.61
CA GLY A 82 -9.36 -35.96 -4.86
C GLY A 82 -8.32 -37.05 -5.01
N VAL A 83 -8.07 -37.77 -3.93
CA VAL A 83 -7.74 -39.18 -3.97
C VAL A 83 -9.11 -39.87 -3.83
N ALA A 84 -9.78 -40.23 -4.94
CA ALA A 84 -9.50 -41.40 -5.76
C ALA A 84 -9.32 -42.64 -4.87
N ALA A 85 -10.41 -43.41 -4.81
CA ALA A 85 -10.52 -44.86 -4.60
C ALA A 85 -9.37 -45.56 -3.83
N GLU A 86 -9.69 -46.18 -2.71
CA GLU A 86 -10.04 -47.62 -2.62
C GLU A 86 -10.68 -47.92 -1.26
#